data_AF-A0A821PGB7-F1
#
_entry.id   AF-A0A821PGB7-F1
#
_cell.length_a   1.000
_cell.length_b   1.000
_cell.length_c   1.000
_cell.angle_alpha   90.00
_cell.angle_beta   90.00
_cell.angle_gamma   90.00
#
_symmetry.space_group_name_H-M   'P 1'
#
loop_
_entity.id
_entity.type
_entity.pdbx_description
1 polymer ?
#
loop_
_entity_poly.entity_id
_entity_poly.type
_entity_poly.pdbx_seq_one_letter_code
_entity_poly.pdbx_strand_id
1 'polypeptide(L)'
;NAHCERCSKGVLNCNEAIRLSSNLVRVYLYRDCLKYSIRLYDHVINDLTKALIIDPSCSHAYYNGALCYIRRGNLSLAFKDFAIVLCLASTVTNSNTHY
;
A
#
# COMPACT_ATOMS: atom_id res chain seq x y z
N ASN A 1 16.05 20.48 -4.05
CA ASN A 1 15.15 19.35 -4.39
C ASN A 1 14.08 19.20 -3.30
N ALA A 2 13.11 20.13 -3.23
CA ALA A 2 12.20 20.28 -2.08
C ALA A 2 11.16 19.13 -1.95
N HIS A 3 10.93 18.38 -3.03
CA HIS A 3 9.99 17.26 -3.04
C HIS A 3 10.49 16.10 -2.16
N CYS A 4 11.77 15.73 -2.26
CA CYS A 4 12.35 14.66 -1.44
C CYS A 4 12.39 15.02 0.04
N GLU A 5 12.63 16.29 0.38
CA GLU A 5 12.67 16.76 1.77
C GLU A 5 11.29 16.66 2.45
N ARG A 6 10.23 17.07 1.74
CA ARG A 6 8.85 16.91 2.20
C ARG A 6 8.48 15.44 2.37
N CYS A 7 8.88 14.58 1.45
CA CYS A 7 8.63 13.14 1.56
C CYS A 7 9.32 12.52 2.77
N SER A 8 10.59 12.86 3.03
CA SER A 8 11.34 12.39 4.20
C SER A 8 10.66 12.82 5.52
N LYS A 9 10.23 14.09 5.62
CA LYS A 9 9.48 14.56 6.78
C LYS A 9 8.13 13.84 6.94
N GLY A 10 7.43 13.59 5.83
CA GLY A 10 6.20 12.82 5.84
C GLY A 10 6.38 11.39 6.38
N VAL A 11 7.48 10.72 6.01
CA VAL A 11 7.81 9.38 6.54
C VAL A 11 8.02 9.41 8.06
N LEU A 12 8.72 10.43 8.58
CA LEU A 12 8.90 10.60 10.03
C LEU A 12 7.58 10.83 10.75
N ASN A 13 6.69 11.65 10.21
CA ASN A 13 5.35 11.85 10.77
C ASN A 13 4.54 10.53 10.81
N CYS A 14 4.66 9.70 9.77
CA CYS A 14 4.01 8.38 9.76
C CYS A 14 4.61 7.45 10.83
N ASN A 15 5.91 7.55 11.11
CA ASN A 15 6.54 6.76 12.18
C ASN A 15 5.97 7.14 13.55
N GLU A 16 5.81 8.43 13.84
CA GLU A 16 5.17 8.87 15.08
C GLU A 16 3.71 8.43 15.16
N ALA A 17 2.95 8.53 14.05
CA ALA A 17 1.57 8.04 14.01
C ALA A 17 1.48 6.53 14.29
N ILE A 18 2.40 5.72 13.75
CA ILE A 18 2.49 4.27 14.04
C ILE A 18 2.85 4.01 15.50
N ARG A 19 3.73 4.82 16.09
CA ARG A 19 4.09 4.72 17.52
C ARG A 19 2.90 4.99 18.42
N LEU A 20 2.03 5.93 18.04
CA LEU A 20 0.80 6.25 18.77
C LEU A 20 -0.29 5.22 18.55
N SER A 21 -0.46 4.72 17.32
CA SER A 21 -1.38 3.64 17.00
C SER A 21 -0.93 2.84 15.78
N SER A 22 -0.62 1.56 16.00
CA SER A 22 -0.12 0.66 14.97
C SER A 22 -1.20 -0.13 14.22
N ASN A 23 -2.49 0.08 14.52
CA ASN A 23 -3.60 -0.65 13.88
C ASN A 23 -4.28 0.13 12.76
N LEU A 24 -3.66 1.21 12.27
CA LEU A 24 -4.23 2.08 11.24
C LEU A 24 -3.66 1.74 9.86
N VAL A 25 -4.40 0.95 9.06
CA VAL A 25 -4.06 0.60 7.66
C VAL A 25 -3.60 1.82 6.87
N ARG A 26 -4.33 2.93 7.00
CA ARG A 26 -4.11 4.16 6.25
C ARG A 26 -2.72 4.76 6.49
N VAL A 27 -2.16 4.63 7.70
CA VAL A 27 -0.84 5.20 8.00
C VAL A 27 0.26 4.42 7.28
N TYR A 28 0.12 3.10 7.18
CA TYR A 28 1.04 2.26 6.40
C TYR A 28 0.96 2.56 4.90
N LEU A 29 -0.25 2.74 4.35
CA LEU A 29 -0.43 3.12 2.95
C LEU A 29 0.15 4.51 2.62
N TYR A 30 -0.03 5.49 3.50
CA TYR A 30 0.58 6.81 3.30
C TYR A 30 2.11 6.74 3.38
N ARG A 31 2.67 6.00 4.34
CA ARG A 31 4.12 5.83 4.47
C ARG A 31 4.73 5.10 3.26
N ASP A 32 4.03 4.09 2.75
CA ASP A 32 4.35 3.41 1.50
C ASP A 32 4.45 4.39 0.32
N CYS A 33 3.42 5.19 0.07
CA CYS A 33 3.41 6.12 -1.07
C CYS A 33 4.55 7.15 -0.99
N LEU A 34 4.85 7.63 0.22
CA LEU A 34 5.99 8.51 0.46
C LEU A 34 7.31 7.80 0.19
N LYS A 35 7.52 6.57 0.69
CA LYS A 35 8.72 5.77 0.42
C LYS A 35 8.89 5.44 -1.07
N TYR A 36 7.80 5.12 -1.75
CA TYR A 36 7.79 4.87 -3.20
C TYR A 36 8.23 6.11 -3.97
N SER A 37 7.77 7.30 -3.58
CA SER A 37 8.16 8.58 -4.23
C SER A 37 9.66 8.91 -4.09
N ILE A 38 10.30 8.41 -3.03
CA ILE A 38 11.75 8.53 -2.81
C ILE A 38 12.52 7.25 -3.20
N ARG A 39 11.88 6.34 -3.97
CA ARG A 39 12.46 5.11 -4.53
C ARG A 39 12.95 4.08 -3.51
N LEU A 40 12.44 4.12 -2.28
CA LEU A 40 12.73 3.13 -1.23
C LEU A 40 11.81 1.90 -1.36
N TYR A 41 11.88 1.22 -2.51
CA TYR A 41 10.95 0.14 -2.88
C TYR A 41 11.06 -1.10 -1.97
N ASP A 42 12.24 -1.41 -1.42
CA ASP A 42 12.39 -2.55 -0.51
C ASP A 42 11.64 -2.33 0.82
N HIS A 43 11.52 -1.08 1.26
CA HIS A 43 10.82 -0.71 2.47
C HIS A 43 9.30 -0.54 2.30
N VAL A 44 8.83 -0.47 1.05
CA VAL A 44 7.41 -0.42 0.68
C VAL A 44 6.73 -1.74 1.05
N ILE A 45 7.34 -2.87 0.70
CA ILE A 45 6.74 -4.20 0.93
C ILE A 45 6.39 -4.43 2.39
N ASN A 46 7.27 -4.02 3.33
CA ASN A 46 6.97 -4.16 4.77
C ASN A 46 5.72 -3.37 5.19
N ASP A 47 5.51 -2.17 4.65
CA ASP A 47 4.34 -1.36 4.99
C ASP A 47 3.06 -1.96 4.43
N LEU A 48 3.12 -2.47 3.19
CA LEU A 48 2.01 -3.17 2.56
C LEU A 48 1.68 -4.48 3.30
N THR A 49 2.68 -5.24 3.73
CA THR A 49 2.47 -6.44 4.56
C THR A 49 1.78 -6.08 5.88
N LYS A 50 2.18 -4.99 6.55
CA LYS A 50 1.51 -4.54 7.78
C LYS A 50 0.07 -4.10 7.50
N ALA A 51 -0.18 -3.38 6.41
CA ALA A 51 -1.53 -3.01 5.99
C ALA A 51 -2.42 -4.25 5.77
N LEU A 52 -1.90 -5.28 5.09
CA LEU A 52 -2.62 -6.54 4.82
C LEU A 52 -2.83 -7.43 6.05
N ILE A 53 -1.94 -7.35 7.05
CA ILE A 53 -2.17 -8.03 8.34
C ILE A 53 -3.36 -7.40 9.08
N ILE A 54 -3.51 -6.07 8.99
CA ILE A 54 -4.59 -5.34 9.67
C ILE A 54 -5.91 -5.46 8.88
N ASP A 55 -5.85 -5.33 7.57
CA ASP A 55 -6.97 -5.50 6.64
C ASP A 55 -6.56 -6.34 5.43
N PRO A 56 -6.84 -7.66 5.46
CA PRO A 56 -6.54 -8.56 4.36
C PRO A 56 -7.30 -8.24 3.07
N SER A 57 -8.36 -7.43 3.13
CA SER A 57 -9.17 -7.01 1.99
C SER A 57 -8.77 -5.64 1.43
N CYS A 58 -7.65 -5.07 1.90
CA CYS A 58 -7.20 -3.76 1.49
C CYS A 58 -6.73 -3.73 0.03
N SER A 59 -7.63 -3.38 -0.89
CA SER A 59 -7.34 -3.28 -2.32
C SER A 59 -6.19 -2.32 -2.65
N HIS A 60 -6.04 -1.24 -1.89
CA HIS A 60 -4.94 -0.28 -2.06
C HIS A 60 -3.58 -0.91 -1.75
N ALA A 61 -3.50 -1.82 -0.77
CA ALA A 61 -2.25 -2.47 -0.42
C ALA A 61 -1.79 -3.43 -1.54
N TYR A 62 -2.71 -4.19 -2.14
CA TYR A 62 -2.41 -5.03 -3.30
C TYR A 62 -2.05 -4.19 -4.53
N TYR A 63 -2.79 -3.10 -4.80
CA TYR A 63 -2.49 -2.20 -5.91
C TYR A 63 -1.07 -1.60 -5.81
N ASN A 64 -0.70 -1.06 -4.65
CA ASN A 64 0.63 -0.49 -4.43
C ASN A 64 1.73 -1.57 -4.46
N GLY A 65 1.42 -2.80 -3.99
CA GLY A 65 2.31 -3.96 -4.11
C GLY A 65 2.63 -4.31 -5.55
N ALA A 66 1.61 -4.35 -6.41
CA ALA A 66 1.76 -4.59 -7.84
C ALA A 66 2.64 -3.51 -8.51
N LEU A 67 2.45 -2.24 -8.18
CA LEU A 67 3.31 -1.16 -8.67
C LEU A 67 4.77 -1.34 -8.23
N CYS A 68 5.01 -1.74 -6.99
CA CYS A 68 6.35 -2.03 -6.50
C CYS A 68 6.99 -3.21 -7.25
N TYR A 69 6.25 -4.29 -7.49
CA TYR A 69 6.73 -5.43 -8.27
C TYR A 69 7.03 -5.07 -9.73
N ILE A 70 6.23 -4.21 -10.37
CA ILE A 70 6.54 -3.65 -11.70
C ILE A 70 7.88 -2.92 -11.68
N ARG A 71 8.12 -2.06 -10.68
CA ARG A 71 9.39 -1.33 -10.56
C ARG A 71 10.58 -2.25 -10.35
N ARG A 72 10.37 -3.43 -9.75
CA ARG A 72 11.39 -4.48 -9.55
C ARG A 72 11.48 -5.46 -10.72
N GLY A 73 10.68 -5.30 -11.78
CA GLY A 73 10.65 -6.20 -12.93
C GLY A 73 9.94 -7.54 -12.70
N ASN A 74 9.27 -7.73 -11.55
CA ASN A 74 8.56 -8.96 -11.24
C ASN A 74 7.09 -8.87 -11.68
N LEU A 75 6.86 -8.99 -12.99
CA LEU A 75 5.52 -8.87 -13.57
C LEU A 75 4.55 -9.98 -13.13
N SER A 76 5.07 -11.18 -12.80
CA SER A 76 4.23 -12.30 -12.36
C SER A 76 3.56 -12.00 -11.02
N LEU A 77 4.30 -11.47 -10.04
CA LEU A 77 3.72 -11.07 -8.75
C LEU A 77 2.79 -9.86 -8.91
N ALA A 78 3.16 -8.88 -9.75
CA ALA A 78 2.29 -7.74 -10.02
C ALA A 78 0.93 -8.16 -10.61
N PHE A 79 0.93 -9.10 -11.55
CA PHE A 79 -0.31 -9.61 -12.15
C PHE A 79 -1.21 -10.30 -11.11
N LYS A 80 -0.62 -11.10 -10.21
CA LYS A 80 -1.38 -11.73 -9.12
C LYS A 80 -2.03 -10.70 -8.21
N ASP A 81 -1.28 -9.68 -7.79
CA ASP A 81 -1.81 -8.63 -6.92
C ASP A 81 -2.93 -7.83 -7.60
N PHE A 82 -2.78 -7.49 -8.88
CA PHE A 82 -3.87 -6.83 -9.63
C PHE A 82 -5.11 -7.71 -9.80
N ALA A 83 -4.93 -9.02 -10.01
CA ALA A 83 -6.06 -9.95 -10.07
C ALA A 83 -6.85 -9.96 -8.75
N ILE A 84 -6.16 -9.86 -7.61
CA ILE A 84 -6.81 -9.75 -6.30
C ILE A 84 -7.60 -8.42 -6.20
N VAL A 85 -7.02 -7.29 -6.64
CA VAL A 85 -7.72 -5.99 -6.64
C VAL A 85 -9.04 -6.08 -7.43
N LEU A 86 -9.01 -6.69 -8.61
CA LEU A 86 -10.20 -6.86 -9.45
C LEU A 86 -11.24 -7.78 -8.79
N CYS A 87 -10.79 -8.85 -8.13
CA CYS A 87 -11.67 -9.78 -7.40
C CYS A 87 -12.33 -9.11 -6.18
N LEU A 88 -11.58 -8.31 -5.44
CA LEU A 88 -12.12 -7.52 -4.32
C LEU A 88 -13.13 -6.47 -4.82
N ALA A 89 -12.88 -5.84 -5.97
CA ALA A 89 -13.83 -4.91 -6.57
C ALA A 89 -15.13 -5.61 -7.01
N SER A 90 -15.02 -6.77 -7.68
CA SER A 90 -16.19 -7.50 -8.17
C SER A 90 -17.04 -8.12 -7.06
N THR A 91 -16.41 -8.53 -5.95
CA THR A 91 -17.14 -9.00 -4.76
C THR A 91 -17.89 -7.88 -4.04
N VAL A 92 -17.31 -6.67 -3.97
CA VAL A 92 -18.00 -5.47 -3.45
C VAL A 92 -19.16 -5.05 -4.35
N THR A 93 -19.03 -5.12 -5.68
CA THR A 93 -20.14 -4.77 -6.58
C THR A 93 -21.28 -5.77 -6.52
N ASN A 94 -20.98 -7.07 -6.42
CA ASN A 94 -22.01 -8.12 -6.37
C ASN A 94 -22.77 -8.17 -5.02
N SER A 95 -22.15 -7.69 -3.94
CA SER A 95 -22.80 -7.60 -2.62
C SER A 95 -23.70 -6.37 -2.47
N ASN A 96 -23.51 -5.34 -3.31
CA ASN A 96 -24.28 -4.09 -3.28
C ASN A 96 -25.48 -4.06 -4.25
N THR A 97 -25.78 -5.17 -4.95
CA THR A 97 -26.89 -5.28 -5.91
C THR A 97 -28.11 -6.04 -5.37
N HIS A 98 -28.25 -6.22 -4.06
CA HIS A 98 -29.44 -6.79 -3.44
C HIS A 98 -30.15 -5.79 -2.51
N TYR A 99 -30.81 -4.80 -3.10
CA TYR A 99 -31.98 -4.13 -2.53
C TYR A 99 -32.89 -3.66 -3.67
#